data_AF-A0A8B6GEK8-F1
#
_entry.id   AF-A0A8B6GEK8-F1
#
_cell.length_a   1.000
_cell.length_b   1.000
_cell.length_c   1.000
_cell.angle_alpha   90.00
_cell.angle_beta   90.00
_cell.angle_gamma   90.00
#
_symmetry.space_group_name_H-M   'P 1'
#
loop_
_entity.id
_entity.type
_entity.pdbx_description
1 polymer ?
#
loop_
_entity_poly.entity_id
_entity_poly.type
_entity_poly.pdbx_seq_one_letter_code
_entity_poly.pdbx_strand_id
1 'polypeptide(L)'
;MSDETRRLTRSLSFIKENTTQIEKILDKLIEDGIIGMDERSQILANPLLENQLHSVIEKIIRKQAYQSFLSALKTTGNNHVVDKIVGLHFPKDQKDNQGMNREKTYTVNSIEEEGEEKSHYEQYVKEKTLEELKLENDRLKTQQSIVREQLNEKYKKIQELKIEVRNYKRQNTELNEKLKSYEELQVRMAGIEEELQDKDKMNRIIEIALCERSEEIDRLQRQCEELKVESEEKSEQISYLSGQMELLKIELGKASEDRHRLKQTIVDMSNSMEEKFVDMMSALNDLKAYKQAQCEVTTPRNSSSSRYQYGRRGQPLVLAKTKYRTQHK
;
A
#
# COMPACT_ATOMS: atom_id res chain seq x y z
N MET A 1 39.64 -33.42 3.37
CA MET A 1 39.34 -33.25 1.93
C MET A 1 39.88 -34.45 1.18
N SER A 2 39.02 -35.17 0.44
CA SER A 2 39.47 -36.29 -0.40
C SER A 2 40.31 -35.79 -1.58
N ASP A 3 41.11 -36.68 -2.19
CA ASP A 3 41.89 -36.35 -3.39
C ASP A 3 40.99 -35.85 -4.53
N GLU A 4 39.81 -36.45 -4.66
CA GLU A 4 38.76 -36.06 -5.61
C GLU A 4 38.29 -34.61 -5.42
N THR A 5 38.06 -34.19 -4.16
CA THR A 5 37.73 -32.80 -3.86
C THR A 5 38.83 -31.86 -4.34
N ARG A 6 40.09 -32.18 -4.07
CA ARG A 6 41.23 -31.35 -4.49
C ARG A 6 41.34 -31.24 -6.01
N ARG A 7 41.07 -32.32 -6.74
CA ARG A 7 41.06 -32.33 -8.21
C ARG A 7 39.96 -31.43 -8.78
N LEU A 8 38.74 -31.52 -8.26
CA LEU A 8 37.64 -30.62 -8.67
C LEU A 8 37.99 -29.15 -8.40
N THR A 9 38.51 -28.85 -7.21
CA THR A 9 38.85 -27.46 -6.84
C THR A 9 39.96 -26.90 -7.73
N ARG A 10 41.00 -27.68 -8.06
CA ARG A 10 42.09 -27.24 -8.95
C ARG A 10 41.64 -27.02 -10.39
N SER A 11 40.68 -27.83 -10.85
CA SER A 11 40.16 -27.77 -12.23
C SER A 11 38.96 -26.84 -12.37
N LEU A 12 38.55 -26.14 -11.31
CA LEU A 12 37.32 -25.34 -11.27
C LEU A 12 37.28 -24.27 -12.36
N SER A 13 38.37 -23.52 -12.57
CA SER A 13 38.44 -22.50 -13.63
C SER A 13 38.26 -23.11 -15.02
N PHE A 14 38.94 -24.23 -15.27
CA PHE A 14 38.83 -24.95 -16.53
C PHE A 14 37.41 -25.48 -16.78
N ILE A 15 36.76 -26.04 -15.75
CA ILE A 15 35.37 -26.52 -15.84
C ILE A 15 34.44 -25.37 -16.19
N LYS A 16 34.59 -24.21 -15.56
CA LYS A 16 33.79 -23.00 -15.83
C LYS A 16 33.89 -22.54 -17.28
N GLU A 17 35.09 -22.53 -17.84
CA GLU A 17 35.34 -22.06 -19.21
C GLU A 17 34.89 -23.05 -20.29
N ASN A 18 34.86 -24.35 -19.98
CA ASN A 18 34.74 -25.41 -20.99
C ASN A 18 33.44 -26.23 -20.90
N THR A 19 32.52 -25.89 -19.98
CA THR A 19 31.25 -26.58 -19.80
C THR A 19 30.10 -25.69 -20.23
N THR A 20 29.35 -26.08 -21.27
CA THR A 20 28.27 -25.27 -21.85
C THR A 20 26.87 -25.83 -21.64
N GLN A 21 26.76 -27.10 -21.21
CA GLN A 21 25.47 -27.83 -21.14
C GLN A 21 25.06 -28.11 -19.69
N ILE A 22 25.04 -27.08 -18.84
CA ILE A 22 24.78 -27.25 -17.40
C ILE A 22 23.40 -27.86 -17.10
N GLU A 23 22.36 -27.50 -17.84
CA GLU A 23 21.00 -28.03 -17.63
C GLU A 23 20.98 -29.55 -17.81
N LYS A 24 21.59 -30.05 -18.88
CA LYS A 24 21.66 -31.50 -19.13
C LYS A 24 22.52 -32.23 -18.08
N ILE A 25 23.57 -31.58 -17.57
CA ILE A 25 24.38 -32.14 -16.48
C ILE A 25 23.53 -32.23 -15.21
N LEU A 26 22.75 -31.20 -14.89
CA LEU A 26 21.84 -31.19 -13.74
C LEU A 26 20.76 -32.26 -13.86
N ASP A 27 20.17 -32.42 -15.05
CA ASP A 27 19.15 -33.45 -15.30
C ASP A 27 19.72 -34.84 -15.04
N LYS A 28 20.96 -35.12 -15.50
CA LYS A 28 21.64 -36.39 -15.22
C LYS A 28 21.95 -36.58 -13.73
N LEU A 29 22.33 -35.52 -13.02
CA LEU A 29 22.58 -35.56 -11.58
C LEU A 29 21.28 -35.75 -10.76
N ILE A 30 20.13 -35.35 -11.29
CA ILE A 30 18.82 -35.64 -10.70
C ILE A 30 18.45 -37.11 -10.92
N GLU A 31 18.64 -37.63 -12.13
CA GLU A 31 18.42 -39.05 -12.43
C GLU A 31 19.25 -39.96 -11.52
N ASP A 32 20.50 -39.56 -11.24
CA ASP A 32 21.41 -40.28 -10.33
C ASP A 32 21.09 -40.05 -8.83
N GLY A 33 20.05 -39.26 -8.51
CA GLY A 33 19.63 -38.97 -7.13
C GLY A 33 20.59 -38.07 -6.34
N ILE A 34 21.54 -37.42 -7.02
CA ILE A 34 22.56 -36.58 -6.39
C ILE A 34 22.02 -35.18 -6.09
N ILE A 35 21.19 -34.62 -6.97
CA ILE A 35 20.60 -33.27 -6.82
C ILE A 35 19.08 -33.39 -6.85
N GLY A 36 18.38 -32.66 -5.97
CA GLY A 36 16.91 -32.59 -5.99
C GLY A 36 16.37 -31.56 -6.97
N MET A 37 15.09 -31.66 -7.35
CA MET A 37 14.44 -30.68 -8.23
C MET A 37 14.50 -29.24 -7.68
N ASP A 38 14.31 -29.07 -6.37
CA ASP A 38 14.39 -27.75 -5.71
C ASP A 38 15.80 -27.15 -5.82
N GLU A 39 16.83 -27.99 -5.69
CA GLU A 39 18.22 -27.58 -5.81
C GLU A 39 18.58 -27.17 -7.25
N ARG A 40 18.02 -27.86 -8.26
CA ARG A 40 18.16 -27.47 -9.67
C ARG A 40 17.57 -26.08 -9.92
N SER A 41 16.37 -25.81 -9.42
CA SER A 41 15.72 -24.50 -9.54
C SER A 41 16.56 -23.39 -8.89
N GLN A 42 17.11 -23.63 -7.70
CA GLN A 42 18.00 -22.68 -7.02
C GLN A 42 19.30 -22.42 -7.80
N ILE A 43 19.89 -23.46 -8.39
CA ILE A 43 21.11 -23.32 -9.20
C ILE A 43 20.80 -22.49 -10.44
N LEU A 44 19.78 -22.86 -11.20
CA LEU A 44 19.40 -22.18 -12.46
C LEU A 44 18.90 -20.75 -12.26
N ALA A 45 18.41 -20.40 -11.07
CA ALA A 45 18.04 -19.03 -10.72
C ALA A 45 19.24 -18.05 -10.77
N ASN A 46 20.48 -18.53 -10.72
CA ASN A 46 21.65 -17.68 -10.90
C ASN A 46 21.85 -17.33 -12.39
N PRO A 47 21.96 -16.05 -12.78
CA PRO A 47 22.06 -15.66 -14.19
C PRO A 47 23.43 -15.97 -14.82
N LEU A 48 24.49 -16.15 -14.03
CA LEU A 48 25.84 -16.40 -14.51
C LEU A 48 26.18 -17.89 -14.47
N LEU A 49 26.46 -18.47 -15.64
CA LEU A 49 26.85 -19.89 -15.80
C LEU A 49 27.99 -20.31 -14.86
N GLU A 50 28.97 -19.43 -14.64
CA GLU A 50 30.08 -19.69 -13.72
C GLU A 50 29.63 -19.91 -12.27
N ASN A 51 28.63 -19.16 -11.82
CA ASN A 51 28.08 -19.28 -10.46
C ASN A 51 27.19 -20.51 -10.34
N GLN A 52 26.47 -20.85 -11.40
CA GLN A 52 25.71 -22.09 -11.48
C GLN A 52 26.66 -23.30 -11.37
N LEU A 53 27.74 -23.35 -12.17
CA LEU A 53 28.74 -24.42 -12.13
C LEU A 53 29.46 -24.50 -10.78
N HIS A 54 29.75 -23.36 -10.16
CA HIS A 54 30.33 -23.33 -8.82
C HIS A 54 29.40 -23.99 -7.78
N SER A 55 28.10 -23.65 -7.83
CA SER A 55 27.08 -24.21 -6.93
C SER A 55 26.91 -25.72 -7.12
N VAL A 56 26.96 -26.20 -8.37
CA VAL A 56 26.97 -27.65 -8.68
C VAL A 56 28.17 -28.32 -8.03
N ILE A 57 29.37 -27.81 -8.29
CA ILE A 57 30.62 -28.41 -7.79
C ILE A 57 30.65 -28.43 -6.26
N GLU A 58 30.16 -27.37 -5.61
CA GLU A 58 30.06 -27.33 -4.15
C GLU A 58 29.13 -28.44 -3.62
N LYS A 59 27.96 -28.65 -4.24
CA LYS A 59 27.06 -29.74 -3.88
C LYS A 59 27.67 -31.12 -4.12
N ILE A 60 28.38 -31.31 -5.23
CA ILE A 60 29.10 -32.56 -5.52
C ILE A 60 30.15 -32.86 -4.46
N ILE A 61 30.91 -31.85 -4.02
CA ILE A 61 31.91 -31.99 -2.96
C ILE A 61 31.25 -32.36 -1.63
N ARG A 62 30.16 -31.68 -1.26
CA ARG A 62 29.43 -31.95 -0.01
C ARG A 62 28.83 -33.35 0.03
N LYS A 63 28.25 -33.81 -1.08
CA LYS A 63 27.61 -35.13 -1.20
C LYS A 63 28.58 -36.26 -1.60
N GLN A 64 29.87 -35.96 -1.75
CA GLN A 64 30.91 -36.91 -2.18
C GLN A 64 30.57 -37.65 -3.48
N ALA A 65 29.90 -36.98 -4.42
CA ALA A 65 29.33 -37.57 -5.63
C ALA A 65 30.22 -37.40 -6.87
N TYR A 66 31.54 -37.55 -6.71
CA TYR A 66 32.53 -37.24 -7.75
C TYR A 66 32.34 -38.09 -9.02
N GLN A 67 32.12 -39.40 -8.87
CA GLN A 67 31.99 -40.32 -10.01
C GLN A 67 30.70 -40.05 -10.82
N SER A 68 29.58 -39.76 -10.15
CA SER A 68 28.33 -39.37 -10.81
C SER A 68 28.51 -38.08 -11.60
N PHE A 69 29.26 -37.10 -11.07
CA PHE A 69 29.57 -35.86 -11.79
C PHE A 69 30.42 -36.10 -13.05
N LEU A 70 31.47 -36.93 -12.98
CA LEU A 70 32.26 -37.27 -14.16
C LEU A 70 31.43 -38.04 -15.20
N SER A 71 30.57 -38.97 -14.76
CA SER A 71 29.64 -39.69 -15.63
C SER A 71 28.71 -38.71 -16.35
N ALA A 72 28.11 -37.76 -15.61
CA ALA A 72 27.24 -36.73 -16.16
C ALA A 72 27.96 -35.87 -17.20
N LEU A 73 29.20 -35.44 -16.93
CA LEU A 73 30.01 -34.72 -17.92
C LEU A 73 30.28 -35.54 -19.19
N LYS A 74 30.58 -36.84 -19.07
CA LYS A 74 30.76 -37.72 -20.26
C LYS A 74 29.49 -37.85 -21.07
N THR A 75 28.36 -38.17 -20.42
CA THR A 75 27.07 -38.37 -21.11
C THR A 75 26.56 -37.11 -21.82
N THR A 76 26.94 -35.93 -21.33
CA THR A 76 26.57 -34.64 -21.92
C THR A 76 27.56 -34.13 -22.97
N GLY A 77 28.56 -34.94 -23.34
CA GLY A 77 29.55 -34.63 -24.37
C GLY A 77 30.73 -33.76 -23.92
N ASN A 78 30.88 -33.52 -22.61
CA ASN A 78 32.00 -32.74 -22.04
C ASN A 78 33.22 -33.63 -21.74
N ASN A 79 33.58 -34.52 -22.66
CA ASN A 79 34.65 -35.52 -22.46
C ASN A 79 36.02 -34.87 -22.21
N HIS A 80 36.34 -33.79 -22.93
CA HIS A 80 37.59 -33.04 -22.77
C HIS A 80 37.75 -32.45 -21.36
N VAL A 81 36.63 -32.08 -20.72
CA VAL A 81 36.62 -31.60 -19.33
C VAL A 81 36.97 -32.75 -18.38
N VAL A 82 36.38 -33.92 -18.60
CA VAL A 82 36.65 -35.11 -17.79
C VAL A 82 38.11 -35.54 -17.90
N ASP A 83 38.66 -35.59 -19.12
CA ASP A 83 40.06 -35.96 -19.35
C ASP A 83 41.01 -35.03 -18.60
N LYS A 84 40.72 -33.72 -18.61
CA LYS A 84 41.49 -32.73 -17.87
C LYS A 84 41.39 -32.88 -16.36
N ILE A 85 40.19 -33.16 -15.81
CA ILE A 85 39.98 -33.36 -14.37
C ILE A 85 40.69 -34.65 -13.89
N VAL A 86 40.58 -35.73 -14.66
CA VAL A 86 41.18 -37.04 -14.33
C VAL A 86 42.70 -37.01 -14.48
N GLY A 87 43.23 -36.09 -15.30
CA GLY A 87 44.67 -35.93 -15.52
C GLY A 87 45.19 -36.79 -16.67
N LEU A 88 44.32 -37.20 -17.61
CA LEU A 88 44.74 -37.85 -18.84
C LEU A 88 45.42 -36.79 -19.73
N HIS A 89 46.72 -36.99 -19.98
CA HIS A 89 47.60 -36.07 -20.68
C HIS A 89 47.05 -35.70 -22.07
N PHE A 90 46.77 -34.41 -22.30
CA PHE A 90 46.74 -33.86 -23.65
C PHE A 90 48.19 -33.74 -24.15
N PRO A 91 48.60 -34.43 -25.23
CA PRO A 91 49.88 -34.17 -25.86
C PRO A 91 49.82 -32.74 -26.41
N LYS A 92 50.65 -31.83 -25.88
CA LYS A 92 50.79 -30.48 -26.40
C LYS A 92 51.38 -30.56 -27.81
N ASP A 93 50.68 -29.97 -28.77
CA ASP A 93 51.07 -29.85 -30.17
C ASP A 93 52.51 -29.36 -30.34
N GLN A 94 53.28 -30.14 -31.09
CA GLN A 94 54.52 -29.76 -31.75
C GLN A 94 54.25 -28.63 -32.73
N LYS A 95 54.78 -27.43 -32.44
CA LYS A 95 55.10 -26.43 -33.46
C LYS A 95 56.58 -26.16 -33.36
N ASP A 96 57.35 -26.85 -34.19
CA ASP A 96 58.63 -26.40 -34.75
C ASP A 96 59.05 -27.43 -35.79
N ASN A 97 58.81 -27.15 -37.07
CA ASN A 97 59.48 -27.84 -38.16
C ASN A 97 60.02 -26.77 -39.13
N GLN A 98 61.27 -26.39 -38.88
CA GLN A 98 62.14 -25.69 -39.81
C GLN A 98 62.38 -26.59 -41.03
N GLY A 99 61.87 -26.19 -42.19
CA GLY A 99 62.18 -26.81 -43.47
C GLY A 99 63.59 -26.44 -43.93
N MET A 100 64.58 -27.24 -43.51
CA MET A 100 65.87 -27.38 -44.19
C MET A 100 65.70 -28.31 -45.39
N ASN A 101 66.08 -27.87 -46.59
CA ASN A 101 66.51 -28.72 -47.72
C ASN A 101 67.31 -27.82 -48.68
N ARG A 102 68.63 -27.68 -48.53
CA ARG A 102 69.71 -28.56 -49.06
C ARG A 102 69.58 -28.81 -50.57
N GLU A 103 70.15 -27.89 -51.35
CA GLU A 103 70.67 -28.15 -52.69
C GLU A 103 71.63 -29.35 -52.65
N LYS A 104 71.35 -30.37 -53.44
CA LYS A 104 72.31 -31.41 -53.82
C LYS A 104 72.75 -31.12 -55.25
N THR A 105 73.94 -30.58 -55.41
CA THR A 105 74.69 -30.56 -56.67
C THR A 105 75.22 -31.97 -56.93
N TYR A 106 74.78 -32.59 -58.03
CA TYR A 106 75.40 -33.80 -58.58
C TYR A 106 76.40 -33.37 -59.65
N THR A 107 77.69 -33.51 -59.37
CA THR A 107 78.75 -33.56 -60.39
C THR A 107 78.87 -34.99 -60.90
N VAL A 108 78.50 -35.21 -62.16
CA VAL A 108 78.78 -36.44 -62.90
C VAL A 108 80.15 -36.28 -63.55
N ASN A 109 81.11 -37.08 -63.11
CA ASN A 109 82.40 -37.24 -63.77
C ASN A 109 82.21 -38.06 -65.05
N SER A 110 82.62 -37.48 -66.17
CA SER A 110 82.72 -38.12 -67.47
C SER A 110 83.80 -39.22 -67.46
N ILE A 111 83.46 -40.39 -67.97
CA ILE A 111 84.41 -41.41 -68.43
C ILE A 111 84.38 -41.33 -69.95
N GLU A 112 85.55 -41.11 -70.55
CA GLU A 112 85.77 -41.11 -71.99
C GLU A 112 85.84 -42.55 -72.53
N GLU A 113 85.65 -42.63 -73.86
CA GLU A 113 85.96 -43.76 -74.76
C GLU A 113 84.85 -44.81 -74.99
N GLU A 114 84.04 -44.58 -76.04
CA GLU A 114 84.03 -45.38 -77.29
C GLU A 114 82.72 -45.15 -78.09
N GLY A 115 82.86 -44.73 -79.36
CA GLY A 115 81.84 -44.82 -80.41
C GLY A 115 81.02 -43.56 -80.67
N GLU A 116 81.22 -42.92 -81.83
CA GLU A 116 80.45 -41.75 -82.31
C GLU A 116 78.92 -42.00 -82.34
N GLU A 117 78.46 -43.26 -82.44
CA GLU A 117 77.04 -43.64 -82.35
C GLU A 117 76.47 -43.64 -80.91
N LYS A 118 77.28 -43.97 -79.88
CA LYS A 118 76.85 -43.88 -78.47
C LYS A 118 76.68 -42.42 -78.03
N SER A 119 77.57 -41.55 -78.52
CA SER A 119 77.50 -40.11 -78.29
C SER A 119 76.19 -39.50 -78.82
N HIS A 120 75.79 -39.88 -80.04
CA HIS A 120 74.55 -39.38 -80.64
C HIS A 120 73.29 -39.86 -79.90
N TYR A 121 73.26 -41.12 -79.45
CA TYR A 121 72.15 -41.64 -78.68
C TYR A 121 72.05 -40.99 -77.28
N GLU A 122 73.18 -40.81 -76.59
CA GLU A 122 73.19 -40.07 -75.31
C GLU A 122 72.73 -38.63 -75.47
N GLN A 123 73.15 -37.95 -76.54
CA GLN A 123 72.72 -36.59 -76.83
C GLN A 123 71.22 -36.52 -77.09
N TYR A 124 70.67 -37.46 -77.87
CA TYR A 124 69.23 -37.57 -78.10
C TYR A 124 68.44 -37.79 -76.80
N VAL A 125 68.91 -38.69 -75.92
CA VAL A 125 68.25 -38.94 -74.61
C VAL A 125 68.32 -37.69 -73.72
N LYS A 126 69.45 -36.97 -73.71
CA LYS A 126 69.60 -35.71 -72.98
C LYS A 126 68.67 -34.62 -73.52
N GLU A 127 68.53 -34.49 -74.83
CA GLU A 127 67.62 -33.52 -75.45
C GLU A 127 66.15 -33.85 -75.15
N LYS A 128 65.76 -35.13 -75.29
CA LYS A 128 64.39 -35.57 -74.98
C LYS A 128 64.03 -35.35 -73.52
N THR A 129 64.91 -35.73 -72.59
CA THR A 129 64.69 -35.52 -71.15
C THR A 129 64.65 -34.03 -70.79
N LEU A 130 65.49 -33.21 -71.43
CA LEU A 130 65.44 -31.75 -71.27
C LEU A 130 64.11 -31.17 -71.74
N GLU A 131 63.57 -31.67 -72.84
CA GLU A 131 62.28 -31.22 -73.38
C GLU A 131 61.10 -31.64 -72.47
N GLU A 132 61.09 -32.86 -71.96
CA GLU A 132 60.13 -33.33 -70.95
C GLU A 132 60.19 -32.48 -69.67
N LEU A 133 61.39 -32.15 -69.18
CA LEU A 133 61.58 -31.28 -68.01
C LEU A 133 61.10 -29.85 -68.26
N LYS A 134 61.30 -29.29 -69.45
CA LYS A 134 60.77 -27.96 -69.82
C LYS A 134 59.24 -27.96 -69.78
N LEU A 135 58.63 -28.99 -70.36
CA LEU A 135 57.17 -29.11 -70.45
C LEU A 135 56.54 -29.28 -69.07
N GLU A 136 57.16 -30.09 -68.19
CA GLU A 136 56.72 -30.22 -66.79
C GLU A 136 56.93 -28.92 -66.00
N ASN A 137 58.04 -28.20 -66.21
CA ASN A 137 58.27 -26.91 -65.55
C ASN A 137 57.20 -25.88 -65.95
N ASP A 138 56.85 -25.81 -67.23
CA ASP A 138 55.79 -24.92 -67.69
C ASP A 138 54.42 -25.33 -67.14
N ARG A 139 54.11 -26.63 -67.07
CA ARG A 139 52.90 -27.14 -66.40
C ARG A 139 52.87 -26.76 -64.91
N LEU A 140 53.99 -26.90 -64.19
CA LEU A 140 54.11 -26.52 -62.78
C LEU A 140 53.94 -25.01 -62.60
N LYS A 141 54.48 -24.17 -63.49
CA LYS A 141 54.24 -22.71 -63.46
C LYS A 141 52.77 -22.38 -63.65
N THR A 142 52.07 -23.06 -64.57
CA THR A 142 50.62 -22.87 -64.77
C THR A 142 49.84 -23.26 -63.52
N GLN A 143 50.15 -24.40 -62.91
CA GLN A 143 49.51 -24.82 -61.66
C GLN A 143 49.79 -23.83 -60.52
N GLN A 144 51.03 -23.32 -60.41
CA GLN A 144 51.37 -22.31 -59.42
C GLN A 144 50.59 -21.01 -59.62
N SER A 145 50.37 -20.59 -60.88
CA SER A 145 49.54 -19.42 -61.20
C SER A 145 48.08 -19.62 -60.76
N ILE A 146 47.48 -20.77 -61.07
CA ILE A 146 46.10 -21.10 -60.69
C ILE A 146 45.93 -21.09 -59.17
N VAL A 147 46.85 -21.72 -58.43
CA VAL A 147 46.80 -21.76 -56.96
C VAL A 147 46.94 -20.36 -56.36
N ARG A 148 47.82 -19.50 -56.92
CA ARG A 148 47.95 -18.10 -56.49
C ARG A 148 46.66 -17.31 -56.70
N GLU A 149 45.97 -17.53 -57.81
CA GLU A 149 44.70 -16.86 -58.11
C GLU A 149 43.59 -17.31 -57.15
N GLN A 150 43.42 -18.62 -56.95
CA GLN A 150 42.48 -19.17 -55.96
C GLN A 150 42.77 -18.66 -54.54
N LEU A 151 44.06 -18.58 -54.17
CA LEU A 151 44.48 -18.03 -52.88
C LEU A 151 44.03 -16.57 -52.73
N ASN A 152 44.25 -15.74 -53.77
CA ASN A 152 43.83 -14.34 -53.78
C ASN A 152 42.30 -14.19 -53.68
N GLU A 153 41.53 -15.04 -54.34
CA GLU A 153 40.06 -15.07 -54.22
C GLU A 153 39.60 -15.42 -52.81
N LYS A 154 40.19 -16.46 -52.19
CA LYS A 154 39.90 -16.83 -50.81
C LYS A 154 40.25 -15.70 -49.84
N TYR A 155 41.37 -15.01 -50.05
CA TYR A 155 41.74 -13.83 -49.26
C TYR A 155 40.71 -12.70 -49.37
N LYS A 156 40.23 -12.39 -50.58
CA LYS A 156 39.16 -11.41 -50.78
C LYS A 156 37.89 -11.82 -50.02
N LYS A 157 37.48 -13.09 -50.13
CA LYS A 157 36.29 -13.60 -49.44
C LYS A 157 36.40 -13.52 -47.91
N ILE A 158 37.58 -13.80 -47.36
CA ILE A 158 37.85 -13.64 -45.93
C ILE A 158 37.66 -12.17 -45.49
N GLN A 159 38.08 -11.20 -46.30
CA GLN A 159 37.93 -9.78 -45.96
C GLN A 159 36.45 -9.33 -45.99
N GLU A 160 35.68 -9.77 -46.99
CA GLU A 160 34.23 -9.53 -47.04
C GLU A 160 33.53 -10.07 -45.80
N LEU A 161 33.78 -11.34 -45.46
CA LEU A 161 33.19 -11.98 -44.28
C LEU A 161 33.59 -11.27 -42.98
N LYS A 162 34.84 -10.77 -42.88
CA LYS A 162 35.28 -9.95 -41.74
C LYS A 162 34.53 -8.63 -41.61
N ILE A 163 34.09 -8.02 -42.72
CA ILE A 163 33.25 -6.82 -42.68
C ILE A 163 31.83 -7.20 -42.24
N GLU A 164 31.28 -8.27 -42.79
CA GLU A 164 29.94 -8.75 -42.47
C GLU A 164 29.81 -9.11 -40.97
N VAL A 165 30.79 -9.84 -40.43
CA VAL A 165 30.86 -10.17 -38.99
C VAL A 165 30.91 -8.91 -38.12
N ARG A 166 31.61 -7.85 -38.55
CA ARG A 166 31.63 -6.57 -37.82
C ARG A 166 30.26 -5.88 -37.85
N ASN A 167 29.56 -5.92 -38.98
CA ASN A 167 28.23 -5.34 -39.11
C ASN A 167 27.22 -6.08 -38.23
N TYR A 168 27.22 -7.42 -38.24
CA TYR A 168 26.33 -8.19 -37.36
C TYR A 168 26.63 -7.97 -35.88
N LYS A 169 27.90 -7.83 -35.49
CA LYS A 169 28.25 -7.47 -34.11
C LYS A 169 27.66 -6.12 -33.70
N ARG A 170 27.73 -5.11 -34.59
CA ARG A 170 27.13 -3.79 -34.33
C ARG A 170 25.60 -3.86 -34.22
N GLN A 171 24.93 -4.59 -35.13
CA GLN A 171 23.48 -4.77 -35.05
C GLN A 171 23.07 -5.48 -33.75
N ASN A 172 23.85 -6.46 -33.31
CA ASN A 172 23.57 -7.18 -32.07
C ASN A 172 23.74 -6.26 -30.84
N THR A 173 24.73 -5.35 -30.83
CA THR A 173 24.84 -4.35 -29.76
C THR A 173 23.65 -3.38 -29.74
N GLU A 174 23.19 -2.91 -30.90
CA GLU A 174 22.01 -2.02 -30.98
C GLU A 174 20.72 -2.71 -30.52
N LEU A 175 20.56 -4.00 -30.85
CA LEU A 175 19.41 -4.79 -30.41
C LEU A 175 19.42 -5.03 -28.90
N ASN A 176 20.60 -5.30 -28.31
CA ASN A 176 20.73 -5.47 -26.87
C ASN A 176 20.42 -4.18 -26.10
N GLU A 177 20.81 -3.01 -26.63
CA GLU A 177 20.44 -1.72 -26.04
C GLU A 177 18.93 -1.47 -26.10
N LYS A 178 18.29 -1.77 -27.24
CA LYS A 178 16.83 -1.68 -27.37
C LYS A 178 16.13 -2.63 -26.39
N LEU A 179 16.61 -3.85 -26.26
CA LEU A 179 16.04 -4.85 -25.35
C LEU A 179 16.10 -4.36 -23.90
N LYS A 180 17.23 -3.80 -23.47
CA LYS A 180 17.36 -3.17 -22.15
C LYS A 180 16.39 -2.02 -21.94
N SER A 181 16.20 -1.17 -22.94
CA SER A 181 15.21 -0.08 -22.87
C SER A 181 13.77 -0.60 -22.75
N TYR A 182 13.43 -1.72 -23.40
CA TYR A 182 12.12 -2.36 -23.23
C TYR A 182 11.92 -2.94 -21.84
N GLU A 183 12.95 -3.55 -21.25
CA GLU A 183 12.90 -4.05 -19.86
C GLU A 183 12.65 -2.90 -18.87
N GLU A 184 13.35 -1.77 -19.03
CA GLU A 184 13.14 -0.57 -18.21
C GLU A 184 11.71 -0.02 -18.35
N LEU A 185 11.15 -0.01 -19.57
CA LEU A 185 9.76 0.37 -19.81
C LEU A 185 8.78 -0.60 -19.14
N GLN A 186 9.06 -1.91 -19.17
CA GLN A 186 8.22 -2.92 -18.51
C GLN A 186 8.18 -2.72 -17.00
N VAL A 187 9.33 -2.43 -16.36
CA VAL A 187 9.38 -2.09 -14.93
C VAL A 187 8.57 -0.82 -14.64
N ARG A 188 8.69 0.20 -15.50
CA ARG A 188 7.92 1.45 -15.34
C ARG A 188 6.41 1.23 -15.47
N MET A 189 5.96 0.40 -16.40
CA MET A 189 4.55 0.06 -16.56
C MET A 189 4.00 -0.65 -15.33
N ALA A 190 4.74 -1.62 -14.78
CA ALA A 190 4.34 -2.31 -13.54
C ALA A 190 4.19 -1.33 -12.36
N GLY A 191 5.09 -0.35 -12.22
CA GLY A 191 4.96 0.70 -11.19
C GLY A 191 3.72 1.58 -11.37
N ILE A 192 3.37 1.93 -12.62
CA ILE A 192 2.15 2.70 -12.91
C ILE A 192 0.88 1.89 -12.60
N GLU A 193 0.88 0.58 -12.86
CA GLU A 193 -0.24 -0.30 -12.52
C GLU A 193 -0.45 -0.39 -11.00
N GLU A 194 0.63 -0.46 -10.22
CA GLU A 194 0.57 -0.44 -8.76
C GLU A 194 0.00 0.90 -8.24
N GLU A 195 0.49 2.04 -8.77
CA GLU A 195 -0.04 3.36 -8.43
C GLU A 195 -1.53 3.51 -8.78
N LEU A 196 -1.98 2.93 -9.89
CA LEU A 196 -3.39 2.92 -10.29
C LEU A 196 -4.23 2.12 -9.29
N GLN A 197 -3.75 0.94 -8.89
CA GLN A 197 -4.43 0.09 -7.93
C GLN A 197 -4.58 0.78 -6.56
N ASP A 198 -3.56 1.51 -6.11
CA ASP A 198 -3.62 2.27 -4.85
C ASP A 198 -4.57 3.47 -4.93
N LYS A 199 -4.63 4.16 -6.08
CA LYS A 199 -5.65 5.20 -6.33
C LYS A 199 -7.07 4.63 -6.29
N ASP A 200 -7.30 3.44 -6.86
CA ASP A 200 -8.60 2.78 -6.81
C ASP A 200 -9.01 2.39 -5.39
N LYS A 201 -8.05 1.90 -4.57
CA LYS A 201 -8.31 1.66 -3.14
C LYS A 201 -8.69 2.95 -2.41
N MET A 202 -7.96 4.03 -2.67
CA MET A 202 -8.24 5.34 -2.06
C MET A 202 -9.62 5.88 -2.48
N ASN A 203 -10.00 5.75 -3.75
CA ASN A 203 -11.33 6.16 -4.24
C ASN A 203 -12.45 5.41 -3.52
N ARG A 204 -12.32 4.09 -3.32
CA ARG A 204 -13.31 3.31 -2.55
C ARG A 204 -13.44 3.78 -1.10
N ILE A 205 -12.32 4.12 -0.45
CA ILE A 205 -12.34 4.66 0.92
C ILE A 205 -13.09 6.00 0.95
N ILE A 206 -12.83 6.87 -0.03
CA ILE A 206 -13.52 8.17 -0.15
C ILE A 206 -15.02 7.98 -0.37
N GLU A 207 -15.43 7.07 -1.26
CA GLU A 207 -16.84 6.76 -1.52
C GLU A 207 -17.56 6.29 -0.26
N ILE A 208 -16.96 5.36 0.50
CA ILE A 208 -17.52 4.89 1.77
C ILE A 208 -17.68 6.05 2.77
N ALA A 209 -16.64 6.88 2.93
CA ALA A 209 -16.68 8.02 3.85
C ALA A 209 -17.73 9.08 3.44
N LEU A 210 -17.97 9.25 2.14
CA LEU A 210 -19.03 10.13 1.64
C LEU A 210 -20.42 9.56 1.95
N CYS A 211 -20.64 8.26 1.78
CA CYS A 211 -21.89 7.60 2.17
C CYS A 211 -22.17 7.74 3.68
N GLU A 212 -21.18 7.42 4.53
CA GLU A 212 -21.31 7.54 5.99
C GLU A 212 -21.64 8.98 6.42
N ARG A 213 -20.99 9.97 5.80
CA ARG A 213 -21.29 11.39 6.07
C ARG A 213 -22.69 11.78 5.61
N SER A 214 -23.16 11.27 4.48
CA SER A 214 -24.52 11.53 3.99
C SER A 214 -25.56 10.98 4.97
N GLU A 215 -25.37 9.75 5.46
CA GLU A 215 -26.27 9.12 6.44
C GLU A 215 -26.31 9.89 7.76
N GLU A 216 -25.16 10.42 8.22
CA GLU A 216 -25.11 11.24 9.43
C GLU A 216 -25.80 12.60 9.25
N ILE A 217 -25.67 13.24 8.07
CA ILE A 217 -26.41 14.46 7.74
C ILE A 217 -27.93 14.18 7.80
N ASP A 218 -28.39 13.09 7.19
CA ASP A 218 -29.82 12.73 7.19
C ASP A 218 -30.34 12.45 8.60
N ARG A 219 -29.50 11.88 9.47
CA ARG A 219 -29.83 11.63 10.88
C ARG A 219 -29.96 12.95 11.65
N LEU A 220 -29.00 13.85 11.50
CA LEU A 220 -29.00 15.16 12.16
C LEU A 220 -30.18 16.03 11.68
N GLN A 221 -30.51 15.99 10.38
CA GLN A 221 -31.67 16.69 9.84
C GLN A 221 -32.98 16.20 10.46
N ARG A 222 -33.15 14.88 10.61
CA ARG A 222 -34.32 14.29 11.29
C ARG A 222 -34.42 14.76 12.75
N GLN A 223 -33.32 14.76 13.48
CA GLN A 223 -33.28 15.26 14.87
C GLN A 223 -33.66 16.74 14.96
N CYS A 224 -33.19 17.58 14.03
CA CYS A 224 -33.56 18.99 13.97
C CYS A 224 -35.07 19.18 13.74
N GLU A 225 -35.68 18.39 12.86
CA GLU A 225 -37.12 18.49 12.60
C GLU A 225 -37.94 18.00 13.82
N GLU A 226 -37.52 16.91 14.47
CA GLU A 226 -38.15 16.44 15.72
C GLU A 226 -38.13 17.51 16.82
N LEU A 227 -36.97 18.13 17.05
CA LEU A 227 -36.82 19.21 18.04
C LEU A 227 -37.63 20.45 17.69
N LYS A 228 -37.77 20.75 16.40
CA LYS A 228 -38.58 21.88 15.93
C LYS A 228 -40.08 21.63 16.22
N VAL A 229 -40.58 20.43 15.94
CA VAL A 229 -41.95 20.03 16.28
C VAL A 229 -42.16 20.11 17.80
N GLU A 230 -41.25 19.57 18.61
CA GLU A 230 -41.35 19.68 20.07
C GLU A 230 -41.37 21.15 20.53
N SER A 231 -40.53 22.01 19.95
CA SER A 231 -40.52 23.45 20.26
C SER A 231 -41.84 24.13 19.90
N GLU A 232 -42.46 23.78 18.76
CA GLU A 232 -43.76 24.30 18.35
C GLU A 232 -44.87 23.88 19.33
N GLU A 233 -44.91 22.59 19.71
CA GLU A 233 -45.86 22.07 20.71
C GLU A 233 -45.73 22.78 22.07
N LYS A 234 -44.49 23.01 22.55
CA LYS A 234 -44.26 23.74 23.80
C LYS A 234 -44.68 25.21 23.68
N SER A 235 -44.47 25.84 22.54
CA SER A 235 -44.91 27.22 22.28
C SER A 235 -46.44 27.33 22.33
N GLU A 236 -47.15 26.40 21.70
CA GLU A 236 -48.61 26.31 21.77
C GLU A 236 -49.11 26.09 23.21
N GLN A 237 -48.45 25.21 23.97
CA GLN A 237 -48.78 24.97 25.37
C GLN A 237 -48.60 26.23 26.23
N ILE A 238 -47.51 26.99 26.01
CA ILE A 238 -47.28 28.27 26.70
C ILE A 238 -48.37 29.28 26.37
N SER A 239 -48.76 29.38 25.09
CA SER A 239 -49.83 30.28 24.64
C SER A 239 -51.16 29.94 25.31
N TYR A 240 -51.52 28.66 25.36
CA TYR A 240 -52.72 28.17 26.02
C TYR A 240 -52.75 28.49 27.52
N LEU A 241 -51.68 28.17 28.25
CA LEU A 241 -51.58 28.45 29.69
C LEU A 241 -51.60 29.95 29.98
N SER A 242 -50.96 30.76 29.13
CA SER A 242 -51.00 32.22 29.25
C SER A 242 -52.43 32.77 29.11
N GLY A 243 -53.21 32.22 28.19
CA GLY A 243 -54.62 32.56 28.04
C GLY A 243 -55.46 32.21 29.28
N GLN A 244 -55.25 31.02 29.87
CA GLN A 244 -55.92 30.63 31.12
C GLN A 244 -55.56 31.56 32.28
N MET A 245 -54.28 31.95 32.41
CA MET A 245 -53.84 32.88 33.44
C MET A 245 -54.53 34.24 33.33
N GLU A 246 -54.71 34.76 32.12
CA GLU A 246 -55.40 36.04 31.92
C GLU A 246 -56.88 35.97 32.30
N LEU A 247 -57.57 34.87 31.97
CA LEU A 247 -58.97 34.65 32.40
C LEU A 247 -59.08 34.62 33.92
N LEU A 248 -58.23 33.86 34.61
CA LEU A 248 -58.21 33.80 36.07
C LEU A 248 -57.91 35.17 36.70
N LYS A 249 -57.04 35.97 36.07
CA LYS A 249 -56.73 37.33 36.53
C LYS A 249 -57.94 38.26 36.41
N ILE A 250 -58.73 38.15 35.32
CA ILE A 250 -59.99 38.89 35.15
C ILE A 250 -61.01 38.47 36.22
N GLU A 251 -61.18 37.16 36.45
CA GLU A 251 -62.09 36.64 37.49
C GLU A 251 -61.71 37.12 38.89
N LEU A 252 -60.41 37.09 39.21
CA LEU A 252 -59.89 37.63 40.47
C LEU A 252 -60.17 39.14 40.60
N GLY A 253 -60.05 39.89 39.50
CA GLY A 253 -60.42 41.32 39.45
C GLY A 253 -61.89 41.55 39.80
N LYS A 254 -62.80 40.84 39.13
CA LYS A 254 -64.24 40.89 39.41
C LYS A 254 -64.57 40.54 40.87
N ALA A 255 -64.01 39.45 41.37
CA ALA A 255 -64.20 39.04 42.77
C ALA A 255 -63.67 40.09 43.76
N SER A 256 -62.57 40.78 43.42
CA SER A 256 -62.05 41.88 44.24
C SER A 256 -62.97 43.10 44.22
N GLU A 257 -63.53 43.46 43.07
CA GLU A 257 -64.53 44.53 42.94
C GLU A 257 -65.81 44.22 43.72
N ASP A 258 -66.34 43.01 43.58
CA ASP A 258 -67.52 42.55 44.33
C ASP A 258 -67.28 42.60 45.83
N ARG A 259 -66.09 42.17 46.29
CA ARG A 259 -65.67 42.30 47.69
C ARG A 259 -65.64 43.76 48.14
N HIS A 260 -65.18 44.69 47.29
CA HIS A 260 -65.19 46.12 47.61
C HIS A 260 -66.61 46.68 47.70
N ARG A 261 -67.50 46.32 46.77
CA ARG A 261 -68.93 46.70 46.80
C ARG A 261 -69.61 46.22 48.08
N LEU A 262 -69.44 44.94 48.43
CA LEU A 262 -69.99 44.37 49.66
C LEU A 262 -69.46 45.07 50.91
N LYS A 263 -68.16 45.39 50.96
CA LYS A 263 -67.59 46.17 52.08
C LYS A 263 -68.24 47.55 52.18
N GLN A 264 -68.46 48.24 51.06
CA GLN A 264 -69.12 49.54 51.07
C GLN A 264 -70.57 49.41 51.56
N THR A 265 -71.33 48.42 51.07
CA THR A 265 -72.70 48.17 51.55
C THR A 265 -72.75 47.91 53.05
N ILE A 266 -71.78 47.16 53.61
CA ILE A 266 -71.67 46.95 55.06
C ILE A 266 -71.45 48.28 55.80
N VAL A 267 -70.58 49.15 55.29
CA VAL A 267 -70.34 50.49 55.87
C VAL A 267 -71.61 51.34 55.82
N ASP A 268 -72.27 51.40 54.65
CA ASP A 268 -73.50 52.18 54.46
C ASP A 268 -74.62 51.70 55.40
N MET A 269 -74.79 50.37 55.51
CA MET A 269 -75.72 49.78 56.46
C MET A 269 -75.36 50.08 57.91
N SER A 270 -74.07 50.05 58.27
CA SER A 270 -73.60 50.37 59.62
C SER A 270 -73.92 51.83 59.98
N ASN A 271 -73.61 52.76 59.08
CA ASN A 271 -73.93 54.18 59.25
C ASN A 271 -75.44 54.42 59.38
N SER A 272 -76.25 53.76 58.55
CA SER A 272 -77.72 53.87 58.63
C SER A 272 -78.28 53.29 59.95
N MET A 273 -77.70 52.21 60.47
CA MET A 273 -78.07 51.66 61.77
C MET A 273 -77.68 52.60 62.91
N GLU A 274 -76.49 53.22 62.86
CA GLU A 274 -76.07 54.24 63.82
C GLU A 274 -77.01 55.44 63.82
N GLU A 275 -77.39 55.95 62.65
CA GLU A 275 -78.37 57.03 62.50
C GLU A 275 -79.72 56.67 63.14
N LYS A 276 -80.28 55.51 62.80
CA LYS A 276 -81.52 55.00 63.42
C LYS A 276 -81.41 54.84 64.94
N PHE A 277 -80.23 54.45 65.43
CA PHE A 277 -79.98 54.33 66.86
C PHE A 277 -79.96 55.70 67.53
N VAL A 278 -79.34 56.71 66.91
CA VAL A 278 -79.36 58.10 67.37
C VAL A 278 -80.79 58.64 67.40
N ASP A 279 -81.57 58.45 66.33
CA ASP A 279 -82.98 58.87 66.26
C ASP A 279 -83.81 58.21 67.37
N MET A 280 -83.66 56.90 67.55
CA MET A 280 -84.34 56.16 68.62
C MET A 280 -83.95 56.67 70.00
N MET A 281 -82.66 56.99 70.23
CA MET A 281 -82.19 57.56 71.50
C MET A 281 -82.72 58.98 71.72
N SER A 282 -82.85 59.80 70.68
CA SER A 282 -83.48 61.12 70.74
C SER A 282 -84.95 60.99 71.12
N ALA A 283 -85.71 60.15 70.42
CA ALA A 283 -87.11 59.89 70.72
C ALA A 283 -87.32 59.35 72.15
N LEU A 284 -86.40 58.50 72.63
CA LEU A 284 -86.42 57.99 74.00
C LEU A 284 -86.15 59.10 75.02
N ASN A 285 -85.26 60.04 74.72
CA ASN A 285 -85.01 61.22 75.56
C ASN A 285 -86.21 62.17 75.56
N ASP A 286 -86.83 62.42 74.42
CA ASP A 286 -88.05 63.22 74.32
C ASP A 286 -89.19 62.60 75.13
N LEU A 287 -89.35 61.27 75.07
CA LEU A 287 -90.32 60.53 75.87
C LEU A 287 -90.04 60.65 77.38
N LYS A 288 -88.76 60.60 77.79
CA LYS A 288 -88.34 60.84 79.19
C LYS A 288 -88.65 62.27 79.62
N ALA A 289 -88.37 63.26 78.79
CA ALA A 289 -88.65 64.67 79.06
C ALA A 289 -90.16 64.92 79.18
N TYR A 290 -90.96 64.35 78.28
CA TYR A 290 -92.42 64.36 78.35
C TYR A 290 -92.93 63.72 79.66
N LYS A 291 -92.35 62.59 80.06
CA LYS A 291 -92.68 61.92 81.33
C LYS A 291 -92.29 62.76 82.55
N GLN A 292 -91.13 63.44 82.54
CA GLN A 292 -90.74 64.39 83.59
C GLN A 292 -91.69 65.58 83.66
N ALA A 293 -92.09 66.15 82.52
CA ALA A 293 -93.07 67.23 82.46
C ALA A 293 -94.46 66.78 82.99
N GLN A 294 -94.86 65.53 82.76
CA GLN A 294 -96.05 64.94 83.41
C GLN A 294 -95.90 64.83 84.94
N CYS A 295 -94.72 64.53 85.44
CA CYS A 295 -94.44 64.52 86.89
C CYS A 295 -94.43 65.93 87.51
N GLU A 296 -94.13 66.98 86.75
CA GLU A 296 -94.16 68.37 87.25
C GLU A 296 -95.58 68.98 87.36
N VAL A 297 -96.59 68.41 86.70
CA VAL A 297 -98.01 68.84 86.79
C VAL A 297 -98.75 68.22 87.98
N THR A 298 -98.14 67.28 88.71
CA THR A 298 -98.72 66.69 89.93
C THR A 298 -97.75 66.72 91.11
N THR A 299 -97.80 67.83 91.86
CA THR A 299 -97.47 67.97 93.30
C THR A 299 -95.99 67.99 93.76
N PRO A 300 -95.69 68.60 94.95
CA PRO A 300 -94.48 69.37 95.20
C PRO A 300 -93.33 68.60 95.91
N ARG A 301 -92.12 69.17 95.75
CA ARG A 301 -91.06 69.38 96.75
C ARG A 301 -90.82 68.26 97.80
N ASN A 302 -89.73 67.49 97.66
CA ASN A 302 -88.69 67.37 98.71
C ASN A 302 -87.55 66.37 98.36
N SER A 303 -86.33 66.93 98.39
CA SER A 303 -85.03 66.44 98.88
C SER A 303 -84.76 64.98 99.30
N SER A 304 -83.55 64.53 98.90
CA SER A 304 -82.58 63.66 99.61
C SER A 304 -82.66 62.14 99.45
N SER A 305 -81.51 61.50 99.11
CA SER A 305 -80.97 60.20 99.59
C SER A 305 -80.07 59.57 98.50
N SER A 306 -78.75 59.42 98.66
CA SER A 306 -77.99 58.37 99.38
C SER A 306 -77.91 56.99 98.69
N ARG A 307 -76.66 56.61 98.33
CA ARG A 307 -75.96 55.32 98.63
C ARG A 307 -76.09 54.04 97.76
N TYR A 308 -74.90 53.40 97.65
CA TYR A 308 -74.50 52.01 97.31
C TYR A 308 -74.53 51.58 95.82
N GLN A 309 -73.42 51.18 95.17
CA GLN A 309 -72.46 50.04 95.31
C GLN A 309 -72.89 48.71 94.66
N TYR A 310 -71.85 47.98 94.22
CA TYR A 310 -71.76 46.64 93.58
C TYR A 310 -71.96 46.63 92.06
N GLY A 311 -71.15 46.01 91.19
CA GLY A 311 -70.03 45.06 91.34
C GLY A 311 -70.25 43.81 90.46
N ARG A 312 -69.20 43.36 89.73
CA ARG A 312 -68.93 42.04 89.06
C ARG A 312 -68.59 42.19 87.56
N ARG A 313 -67.35 41.88 87.12
CA ARG A 313 -66.64 40.58 86.90
C ARG A 313 -66.88 39.99 85.51
N GLY A 314 -65.80 39.80 84.76
CA GLY A 314 -65.71 38.94 83.57
C GLY A 314 -64.43 39.18 82.75
N GLN A 315 -63.35 38.47 83.07
CA GLN A 315 -62.15 38.27 82.22
C GLN A 315 -62.38 37.07 81.25
N PRO A 316 -61.36 36.53 80.55
CA PRO A 316 -60.66 37.02 79.35
C PRO A 316 -60.68 35.96 78.21
N LEU A 317 -60.19 36.27 77.00
CA LEU A 317 -59.74 35.21 76.07
C LEU A 317 -58.58 35.68 75.17
N VAL A 318 -57.47 34.97 75.34
CA VAL A 318 -56.24 34.96 74.56
C VAL A 318 -56.41 33.97 73.41
N LEU A 319 -55.94 34.28 72.20
CA LEU A 319 -55.51 33.33 71.15
C LEU A 319 -54.68 34.14 70.13
N ALA A 320 -53.35 34.12 70.25
CA ALA A 320 -52.42 33.17 69.63
C ALA A 320 -51.84 33.72 68.31
N LYS A 321 -50.58 34.17 68.40
CA LYS A 321 -49.67 34.35 67.26
C LYS A 321 -49.29 32.96 66.73
N THR A 322 -49.40 32.74 65.43
CA THR A 322 -48.67 31.65 64.75
C THR A 322 -47.89 32.20 63.56
N LYS A 323 -46.57 32.14 63.70
CA LYS A 323 -45.59 32.12 62.61
C LYS A 323 -45.54 30.70 62.03
N TYR A 324 -45.61 30.56 60.70
CA TYR A 324 -45.04 29.44 59.92
C TYR A 324 -44.49 30.07 58.63
N ARG A 325 -43.17 30.14 58.42
CA ARG A 325 -42.19 29.11 58.02
C ARG A 325 -42.17 28.92 56.49
N THR A 326 -41.07 29.41 55.92
CA THR A 326 -40.48 29.14 54.60
C THR A 326 -40.49 27.66 54.22
N GLN A 327 -40.71 27.34 52.94
CA GLN A 327 -39.94 26.32 52.21
C GLN A 327 -39.82 26.65 50.71
N HIS A 328 -38.62 26.36 50.21
CA HIS A 328 -38.19 26.32 48.83
C HIS A 328 -39.03 25.38 47.96
N LYS A 329 -39.18 25.73 46.67
CA LYS A 329 -38.52 25.00 45.59
C LYS A 329 -38.22 25.96 44.44
#